data_AF-A0AAI8U0R0-F1
#
_entry.id   AF-A0AAI8U0R0-F1
#
_cell.length_a   1.000
_cell.length_b   1.000
_cell.length_c   1.000
_cell.angle_alpha   90.00
_cell.angle_beta   90.00
_cell.angle_gamma   90.00
#
_symmetry.space_group_name_H-M   'P 1'
#
loop_
_entity.id
_entity.type
_entity.pdbx_description
1 polymer ?
#
loop_
_entity_poly.entity_id
_entity_poly.type
_entity_poly.pdbx_seq_one_letter_code
_entity_poly.pdbx_strand_id
1 'polypeptide(L)'
;MAQITLRGNPVNTVGELPAVGSPAPSFALTGTDLGPVTNEQFRDKAVLLNIFPSVDTPTCATSVRTFNERAAATGATVLCVSKDLPFAQKRFCGAEGIENVTTASAFRDGFGEDYGITIADGPMAGLLGRAVVVIGADGNVAYTELVSEVADEPNYDAALAALG
;
A
#
# COMPACT_ATOMS: atom_id res chain seq x y z
N MET A 1 -16.03 5.44 -7.29
CA MET A 1 -15.39 6.44 -6.39
C MET A 1 -15.79 6.05 -4.98
N ALA A 2 -14.83 5.82 -4.11
CA ALA A 2 -15.10 5.47 -2.71
C ALA A 2 -15.08 6.72 -1.83
N GLN A 3 -15.88 6.71 -0.77
CA GLN A 3 -15.86 7.74 0.27
C GLN A 3 -15.22 7.17 1.53
N ILE A 4 -14.26 7.90 2.08
CA ILE A 4 -13.60 7.62 3.36
C ILE A 4 -13.67 8.88 4.24
N THR A 5 -13.18 8.80 5.47
CA THR A 5 -13.07 9.94 6.38
C THR A 5 -11.63 10.23 6.74
N LEU A 6 -11.34 11.52 6.95
CA LEU A 6 -10.12 12.02 7.56
C LEU A 6 -10.48 12.75 8.86
N ARG A 7 -10.27 12.08 9.98
CA ARG A 7 -10.69 12.52 11.32
C ARG A 7 -12.17 12.87 11.34
N GLY A 8 -13.00 11.99 10.77
CA GLY A 8 -14.44 12.16 10.63
C GLY A 8 -14.91 13.12 9.53
N ASN A 9 -14.00 13.78 8.81
CA ASN A 9 -14.38 14.63 7.67
C ASN A 9 -14.44 13.79 6.38
N PRO A 10 -15.57 13.77 5.65
CA PRO A 10 -15.66 13.01 4.41
C PRO A 10 -14.67 13.50 3.36
N VAL A 11 -13.98 12.56 2.72
CA VAL A 11 -13.14 12.77 1.52
C VAL A 11 -13.38 11.64 0.52
N ASN A 12 -13.15 11.89 -0.76
CA ASN A 12 -13.38 10.90 -1.82
C ASN A 12 -12.05 10.40 -2.42
N THR A 13 -12.03 9.17 -2.90
CA THR A 13 -10.98 8.66 -3.78
C THR A 13 -11.38 8.78 -5.25
N VAL A 14 -10.39 8.80 -6.14
CA VAL A 14 -10.60 8.92 -7.60
C VAL A 14 -11.32 7.72 -8.21
N GLY A 15 -11.36 6.57 -7.53
CA GLY A 15 -11.92 5.32 -8.04
C GLY A 15 -12.33 4.35 -6.94
N GLU A 16 -12.25 3.07 -7.22
CA GLU A 16 -12.41 1.99 -6.26
C GLU A 16 -11.19 1.08 -6.34
N LEU A 17 -10.86 0.41 -5.23
CA LEU A 17 -9.79 -0.58 -5.27
C LEU A 17 -10.13 -1.69 -6.27
N PRO A 18 -9.12 -2.32 -6.90
CA PRO A 18 -9.31 -3.47 -7.76
C PRO A 18 -10.15 -4.57 -7.08
N ALA A 19 -11.05 -5.19 -7.83
CA ALA A 19 -11.91 -6.24 -7.30
C ALA A 19 -11.11 -7.53 -7.05
N VAL A 20 -11.45 -8.27 -5.99
CA VAL A 20 -10.91 -9.61 -5.75
C VAL A 20 -11.20 -10.52 -6.95
N GLY A 21 -10.18 -11.25 -7.40
CA GLY A 21 -10.19 -12.11 -8.59
C GLY A 21 -9.87 -11.39 -9.90
N SER A 22 -9.78 -10.06 -9.91
CA SER A 22 -9.34 -9.31 -11.09
C SER A 22 -7.81 -9.30 -11.22
N PRO A 23 -7.25 -9.17 -12.44
CA PRO A 23 -5.83 -8.92 -12.61
C PRO A 23 -5.39 -7.64 -11.90
N ALA A 24 -4.30 -7.70 -11.14
CA ALA A 24 -3.77 -6.50 -10.49
C ALA A 24 -3.25 -5.50 -11.54
N PRO A 25 -3.61 -4.19 -11.45
CA PRO A 25 -3.04 -3.19 -12.35
C PRO A 25 -1.51 -3.16 -12.25
N SER A 26 -0.85 -3.04 -13.40
CA SER A 26 0.61 -2.89 -13.46
C SER A 26 1.06 -1.59 -12.81
N PHE A 27 2.25 -1.60 -12.20
CA PHE A 27 2.82 -0.40 -11.59
C PHE A 27 4.33 -0.32 -11.82
N ALA A 28 4.85 0.91 -11.82
CA ALA A 28 6.27 1.20 -11.91
C ALA A 28 6.66 2.24 -10.86
N LEU A 29 6.66 1.81 -9.60
CA LEU A 29 6.99 2.64 -8.45
C LEU A 29 8.49 2.96 -8.41
N THR A 30 8.89 3.92 -7.58
CA THR A 30 10.29 4.29 -7.41
C THR A 30 10.84 3.81 -6.06
N GLY A 31 11.87 2.98 -6.08
CA GLY A 31 12.55 2.49 -4.89
C GLY A 31 13.43 3.55 -4.22
N THR A 32 14.00 3.22 -3.06
CA THR A 32 14.87 4.13 -2.29
C THR A 32 16.16 4.53 -3.02
N ASP A 33 16.59 3.74 -3.99
CA ASP A 33 17.76 3.99 -4.85
C ASP A 33 17.40 4.81 -6.11
N LEU A 34 16.15 5.28 -6.22
CA LEU A 34 15.58 5.95 -7.40
C LEU A 34 15.38 5.02 -8.61
N GLY A 35 15.62 3.72 -8.47
CA GLY A 35 15.36 2.71 -9.47
C GLY A 35 13.87 2.30 -9.53
N PRO A 36 13.43 1.63 -10.61
CA PRO A 36 12.06 1.16 -10.73
C PRO A 36 11.79 -0.08 -9.87
N VAL A 37 10.63 -0.10 -9.21
CA VAL A 37 10.03 -1.26 -8.53
C VAL A 37 8.75 -1.60 -9.27
N THR A 38 8.77 -2.70 -10.02
CA THR A 38 7.65 -3.11 -10.89
C THR A 38 7.03 -4.41 -10.41
N ASN A 39 5.75 -4.63 -10.70
CA ASN A 39 5.07 -5.88 -10.41
C ASN A 39 5.73 -7.09 -11.10
N GLU A 40 6.41 -6.89 -12.23
CA GLU A 40 7.17 -7.94 -12.94
C GLU A 40 8.30 -8.56 -12.10
N GLN A 41 8.87 -7.81 -11.16
CA GLN A 41 9.94 -8.29 -10.25
C GLN A 41 9.43 -9.35 -9.27
N PHE A 42 8.11 -9.45 -9.10
CA PHE A 42 7.45 -10.29 -8.11
C PHE A 42 6.57 -11.38 -8.74
N ARG A 43 6.81 -11.72 -10.01
CA ARG A 43 6.12 -12.83 -10.66
C ARG A 43 6.25 -14.12 -9.84
N ASP A 44 5.16 -14.89 -9.82
CA ASP A 44 5.04 -16.17 -9.12
C ASP A 44 5.19 -16.06 -7.59
N LYS A 45 5.11 -14.86 -7.02
CA LYS A 45 5.12 -14.60 -5.57
C LYS A 45 3.88 -13.83 -5.14
N ALA A 46 3.39 -14.11 -3.94
CA ALA A 46 2.40 -13.27 -3.31
C ALA A 46 3.02 -11.91 -2.93
N VAL A 47 2.31 -10.83 -3.21
CA VAL A 47 2.72 -9.46 -2.91
C VAL A 47 1.66 -8.79 -2.05
N LEU A 48 2.07 -8.27 -0.90
CA LEU A 48 1.24 -7.42 -0.04
C LEU A 48 1.60 -5.96 -0.27
N LEU A 49 0.69 -5.18 -0.82
CA LEU A 49 0.78 -3.73 -0.92
C LEU A 49 0.19 -3.13 0.35
N ASN A 50 1.05 -2.56 1.19
CA ASN A 50 0.66 -1.79 2.38
C ASN A 50 0.68 -0.30 2.00
N ILE A 51 -0.48 0.27 1.74
CA ILE A 51 -0.65 1.59 1.11
C ILE A 51 -1.08 2.60 2.17
N PHE A 52 -0.42 3.75 2.20
CA PHE A 52 -0.75 4.81 3.16
C PHE A 52 -0.49 6.21 2.59
N PRO A 53 -1.12 7.25 3.16
CA PRO A 53 -0.95 8.62 2.66
C PRO A 53 0.50 9.13 2.76
N SER A 54 1.14 8.89 3.90
CA SER A 54 2.56 9.20 4.12
C SER A 54 3.16 8.35 5.26
N VAL A 55 4.46 8.06 5.17
CA VAL A 55 5.28 7.43 6.23
C VAL A 55 5.37 8.31 7.47
N ASP A 56 5.24 9.63 7.34
CA ASP A 56 5.32 10.62 8.42
C ASP A 56 3.94 10.95 9.00
N THR A 57 3.04 9.97 9.07
CA THR A 57 1.72 10.10 9.70
C THR A 57 1.70 9.49 11.11
N PRO A 58 0.81 9.93 12.02
CA PRO A 58 0.77 9.47 13.41
C PRO A 58 0.34 8.01 13.58
N THR A 59 0.04 7.29 12.50
CA THR A 59 -0.21 5.84 12.58
C THR A 59 1.02 5.16 13.16
N CYS A 60 0.83 4.29 14.15
CA CYS A 60 1.95 3.80 14.94
C CYS A 60 2.95 3.05 14.04
N ALA A 61 4.17 3.59 13.89
CA ALA A 61 5.22 2.92 13.13
C ALA A 61 5.45 1.49 13.64
N THR A 62 5.19 1.23 14.93
CA THR A 62 5.26 -0.09 15.55
C THR A 62 4.20 -1.07 15.03
N SER A 63 2.95 -0.66 14.81
CA SER A 63 1.91 -1.57 14.31
C SER A 63 2.14 -1.92 12.86
N VAL A 64 2.50 -0.93 12.03
CA VAL A 64 2.91 -1.16 10.64
C VAL A 64 4.12 -2.07 10.55
N ARG A 65 5.13 -1.83 11.41
CA ARG A 65 6.31 -2.70 11.49
C ARG A 65 5.93 -4.14 11.86
N THR A 66 5.12 -4.31 12.90
CA THR A 66 4.68 -5.64 13.37
C THR A 66 3.92 -6.38 12.28
N PHE A 67 3.03 -5.69 11.57
CA PHE A 67 2.32 -6.25 10.43
C PHE A 67 3.26 -6.66 9.30
N ASN A 68 4.21 -5.79 8.94
CA ASN A 68 5.20 -6.09 7.90
C ASN A 68 6.08 -7.29 8.27
N GLU A 69 6.50 -7.42 9.54
CA GLU A 69 7.24 -8.58 10.05
C GLU A 69 6.42 -9.86 9.95
N ARG A 70 5.13 -9.83 10.32
CA ARG A 70 4.22 -10.98 10.20
C ARG A 70 3.99 -11.38 8.75
N ALA A 71 3.81 -10.41 7.86
CA ALA A 71 3.62 -10.67 6.43
C ALA A 71 4.90 -11.22 5.77
N ALA A 72 6.06 -10.66 6.11
CA ALA A 72 7.34 -11.17 5.62
C ALA A 72 7.62 -12.61 6.09
N ALA A 73 7.19 -12.96 7.31
CA ALA A 73 7.35 -14.30 7.86
C ALA A 73 6.55 -15.39 7.10
N THR A 74 5.56 -15.02 6.28
CA THR A 74 4.87 -15.97 5.39
C THR A 74 5.62 -16.25 4.09
N GLY A 75 6.74 -15.54 3.85
CA GLY A 75 7.49 -15.59 2.60
C GLY A 75 6.95 -14.65 1.51
N ALA A 76 5.90 -13.87 1.82
CA ALA A 76 5.37 -12.87 0.91
C ALA A 76 6.32 -11.68 0.74
N THR A 77 6.25 -11.04 -0.43
CA THR A 77 6.89 -9.74 -0.65
C THR A 77 5.98 -8.65 -0.10
N VAL A 78 6.50 -7.75 0.73
CA VAL A 78 5.73 -6.61 1.25
C VAL A 78 6.23 -5.31 0.63
N LEU A 79 5.35 -4.56 0.00
CA LEU A 79 5.63 -3.23 -0.54
C LEU A 79 4.87 -2.18 0.27
N CYS A 80 5.60 -1.31 0.96
CA CYS A 80 5.06 -0.12 1.61
C CYS A 80 4.97 1.03 0.60
N VAL A 81 3.76 1.41 0.21
CA VAL A 81 3.51 2.34 -0.91
C VAL A 81 2.92 3.66 -0.42
N SER A 82 3.49 4.77 -0.88
CA SER A 82 3.04 6.14 -0.58
C SER A 82 3.50 7.10 -1.69
N LYS A 83 3.10 8.37 -1.63
CA LYS A 83 3.69 9.42 -2.48
C LYS A 83 4.89 10.15 -1.84
N ASP A 84 5.35 9.72 -0.67
CA ASP A 84 6.57 10.26 -0.09
C ASP A 84 7.75 10.03 -1.03
N LEU A 85 8.64 11.02 -1.12
CA LEU A 85 9.85 10.85 -1.92
C LEU A 85 10.71 9.71 -1.34
N PRO A 86 11.47 9.00 -2.19
CA PRO A 86 12.42 7.96 -1.76
C PRO A 86 13.34 8.37 -0.59
N PHE A 87 13.66 9.66 -0.46
CA PHE A 87 14.47 10.21 0.62
C PHE A 87 13.79 10.15 2.00
N ALA A 88 12.46 10.33 2.04
CA ALA A 88 11.68 10.21 3.28
C ALA A 88 11.42 8.75 3.61
N GLN A 89 11.12 7.94 2.59
CA GLN A 89 10.93 6.49 2.76
C GLN A 89 12.17 5.78 3.33
N LYS A 90 13.40 6.25 3.03
CA LYS A 90 14.63 5.75 3.66
C LYS A 90 14.65 5.87 5.19
N ARG A 91 13.89 6.81 5.76
CA ARG A 91 13.81 7.05 7.20
C ARG A 91 12.67 6.27 7.86
N PHE A 92 11.93 5.46 7.09
CA PHE A 92 10.77 4.74 7.59
C PHE A 92 11.17 3.45 8.33
N CYS A 93 11.10 3.50 9.65
CA CYS A 93 11.42 2.36 10.52
C CYS A 93 10.48 1.14 10.35
N GLY A 94 9.32 1.32 9.71
CA GLY A 94 8.35 0.24 9.48
C GLY A 94 8.81 -0.80 8.45
N ALA A 95 9.82 -0.48 7.65
CA ALA A 95 10.45 -1.43 6.70
C ALA A 95 11.92 -1.72 7.05
N GLU A 96 12.52 -0.94 7.95
CA GLU A 96 13.96 -1.00 8.24
C GLU A 96 14.36 -2.35 8.84
N GLY A 97 15.29 -3.05 8.16
CA GLY A 97 15.86 -4.30 8.65
C GLY A 97 14.93 -5.50 8.61
N ILE A 98 13.79 -5.43 7.91
CA ILE A 98 12.89 -6.58 7.72
C ILE A 98 13.14 -7.15 6.32
N GLU A 99 13.52 -8.43 6.26
CA GLU A 99 13.70 -9.14 4.99
C GLU A 99 12.37 -9.19 4.21
N ASN A 100 12.43 -9.10 2.88
CA ASN A 100 11.26 -9.09 1.99
C ASN A 100 10.30 -7.89 2.14
N VAL A 101 10.63 -6.88 2.94
CA VAL A 101 9.87 -5.62 3.03
C VAL A 101 10.63 -4.50 2.34
N THR A 102 9.99 -3.83 1.39
CA THR A 102 10.57 -2.68 0.66
C THR A 102 9.59 -1.51 0.67
N THR A 103 10.12 -0.29 0.70
CA THR A 103 9.32 0.92 0.44
C THR A 103 9.41 1.31 -1.03
N ALA A 104 8.28 1.71 -1.61
CA ALA A 104 8.23 2.17 -2.98
C ALA A 104 7.35 3.43 -3.09
N SER A 105 7.82 4.42 -3.85
CA SER A 105 7.17 5.72 -4.00
C SER A 105 6.38 5.80 -5.30
N ALA A 106 5.13 6.23 -5.22
CA ALA A 106 4.26 6.50 -6.35
C ALA A 106 4.42 7.92 -6.92
N PHE A 107 5.43 8.70 -6.52
CA PHE A 107 5.52 10.13 -6.89
C PHE A 107 5.63 10.41 -8.41
N ARG A 108 6.02 9.42 -9.21
CA ARG A 108 6.17 9.51 -10.68
C ARG A 108 5.14 8.68 -11.45
N ASP A 109 4.38 7.84 -10.76
CA ASP A 109 3.62 6.76 -11.36
C ASP A 109 2.12 6.98 -11.19
N GLY A 110 1.34 6.43 -12.12
CA GLY A 110 -0.13 6.48 -12.11
C GLY A 110 -0.78 5.54 -11.09
N PHE A 111 0.02 4.82 -10.28
CA PHE A 111 -0.44 3.83 -9.29
C PHE A 111 -1.71 4.23 -8.55
N GLY A 112 -1.77 5.47 -8.04
CA GLY A 112 -2.90 5.94 -7.26
C GLY A 112 -4.20 6.04 -8.08
N GLU A 113 -4.11 6.44 -9.35
CA GLU A 113 -5.25 6.45 -10.27
C GLU A 113 -5.63 5.02 -10.70
N ASP A 114 -4.65 4.19 -11.05
CA ASP A 114 -4.87 2.83 -11.53
C ASP A 114 -5.49 1.92 -10.47
N TYR A 115 -5.13 2.12 -9.21
CA TYR A 115 -5.73 1.42 -8.06
C TYR A 115 -6.94 2.17 -7.48
N GLY A 116 -7.37 3.28 -8.07
CA GLY A 116 -8.54 4.04 -7.62
C GLY A 116 -8.41 4.65 -6.21
N ILE A 117 -7.19 4.84 -5.72
CA ILE A 117 -6.86 5.12 -4.32
C ILE A 117 -6.28 6.51 -4.07
N THR A 118 -5.99 7.30 -5.11
CA THR A 118 -5.65 8.72 -4.96
C THR A 118 -6.82 9.44 -4.27
N ILE A 119 -6.54 10.20 -3.21
CA ILE A 119 -7.50 11.07 -2.54
C ILE A 119 -7.78 12.26 -3.49
N ALA A 120 -9.04 12.45 -3.83
CA ALA A 120 -9.49 13.43 -4.82
C ALA A 120 -9.69 14.83 -4.23
N ASP A 121 -10.05 14.93 -2.95
CA ASP A 121 -10.42 16.19 -2.29
C ASP A 121 -9.94 16.28 -0.83
N GLY A 122 -10.12 17.47 -0.25
CA GLY A 122 -9.68 17.78 1.11
C GLY A 122 -8.18 18.07 1.24
N PRO A 123 -7.66 18.16 2.47
CA PRO A 123 -6.28 18.60 2.73
C PRO A 123 -5.20 17.57 2.31
N MET A 124 -5.60 16.32 2.07
CA MET A 124 -4.70 15.25 1.62
C MET A 124 -4.89 14.93 0.12
N ALA A 125 -5.60 15.79 -0.63
CA ALA A 125 -5.80 15.61 -2.06
C ALA A 125 -4.47 15.40 -2.79
N GLY A 126 -4.44 14.42 -3.67
CA GLY A 126 -3.25 13.98 -4.40
C GLY A 126 -2.42 12.90 -3.69
N LEU A 127 -2.57 12.67 -2.39
CA LEU A 127 -1.96 11.53 -1.69
C LEU A 127 -2.76 10.24 -1.92
N LEU A 128 -2.26 9.11 -1.41
CA LEU A 128 -2.97 7.83 -1.43
C LEU A 128 -3.86 7.69 -0.19
N GLY A 129 -4.98 6.97 -0.30
CA GLY A 129 -5.72 6.49 0.85
C GLY A 129 -4.95 5.45 1.67
N ARG A 130 -5.47 5.11 2.84
CA ARG A 130 -4.97 3.98 3.65
C ARG A 130 -5.63 2.70 3.16
N ALA A 131 -4.85 1.75 2.66
CA ALA A 131 -5.37 0.52 2.09
C ALA A 131 -4.38 -0.64 2.18
N VAL A 132 -4.91 -1.86 2.10
CA VAL A 132 -4.13 -3.07 1.88
C VAL A 132 -4.65 -3.78 0.65
N VAL A 133 -3.73 -4.20 -0.23
CA VAL A 133 -4.04 -5.02 -1.39
C VAL A 133 -3.11 -6.22 -1.38
N VAL A 134 -3.66 -7.43 -1.47
CA VAL A 134 -2.88 -8.66 -1.65
C VAL A 134 -3.03 -9.12 -3.09
N ILE A 135 -1.89 -9.33 -3.75
CA ILE A 135 -1.79 -9.89 -5.08
C ILE A 135 -1.27 -11.32 -4.92
N GLY A 136 -2.00 -12.29 -5.46
CA GLY A 136 -1.61 -13.69 -5.48
C GLY A 136 -0.45 -13.97 -6.43
N ALA A 137 0.16 -15.15 -6.30
CA ALA A 137 1.23 -15.59 -7.19
C ALA A 137 0.79 -15.71 -8.67
N ASP A 138 -0.51 -15.82 -8.92
CA ASP A 138 -1.13 -15.81 -10.25
C ASP A 138 -1.29 -14.40 -10.85
N GLY A 139 -0.90 -13.35 -10.12
CA GLY A 139 -1.02 -11.95 -10.52
C GLY A 139 -2.41 -11.35 -10.34
N ASN A 140 -3.37 -12.10 -9.78
CA ASN A 140 -4.71 -11.62 -9.48
C ASN A 140 -4.80 -11.08 -8.06
N VAL A 141 -5.76 -10.19 -7.85
CA VAL A 141 -6.06 -9.61 -6.54
C VAL A 141 -6.71 -10.67 -5.65
N ALA A 142 -6.08 -11.02 -4.55
CA ALA A 142 -6.59 -11.98 -3.56
C ALA A 142 -7.37 -11.30 -2.43
N TYR A 143 -7.02 -10.05 -2.11
CA TYR A 143 -7.68 -9.27 -1.05
C TYR A 143 -7.53 -7.78 -1.29
N THR A 144 -8.57 -7.01 -0.95
CA THR A 144 -8.51 -5.55 -0.88
C THR A 144 -9.26 -5.02 0.32
N GLU A 145 -8.69 -3.99 0.92
CA GLU A 145 -9.32 -3.21 1.98
C GLU A 145 -8.93 -1.74 1.82
N LEU A 146 -9.94 -0.88 1.68
CA LEU A 146 -9.79 0.56 1.83
C LEU A 146 -10.33 0.91 3.21
N VAL A 147 -9.47 1.46 4.07
CA VAL A 147 -9.86 1.81 5.44
C VAL A 147 -10.83 2.98 5.40
N SER A 148 -11.96 2.85 6.12
CA SER A 148 -13.03 3.86 6.12
C SER A 148 -12.62 5.16 6.78
N GLU A 149 -11.70 5.13 7.75
CA GLU A 149 -11.09 6.30 8.37
C GLU A 149 -9.57 6.22 8.20
N VAL A 150 -8.97 7.26 7.62
CA VAL A 150 -7.53 7.27 7.26
C VAL A 150 -6.62 7.08 8.48
N ALA A 151 -7.07 7.48 9.66
CA ALA A 151 -6.33 7.31 10.92
C ALA A 151 -6.39 5.89 11.51
N ASP A 152 -7.30 5.03 11.02
CA ASP A 152 -7.48 3.68 11.52
C ASP A 152 -6.48 2.69 10.88
N GLU A 153 -6.26 1.57 11.56
CA GLU A 153 -5.47 0.47 11.03
C GLU A 153 -6.33 -0.46 10.17
N PRO A 154 -5.79 -1.02 9.07
CA PRO A 154 -6.47 -2.04 8.29
C PRO A 154 -6.56 -3.35 9.08
N ASN A 155 -7.43 -4.25 8.64
CA ASN A 155 -7.56 -5.59 9.18
C ASN A 155 -6.38 -6.49 8.77
N TYR A 156 -5.30 -6.37 9.54
CA TYR A 156 -4.07 -7.12 9.32
C TYR A 156 -4.27 -8.64 9.28
N ASP A 157 -5.14 -9.19 10.12
CA ASP A 157 -5.35 -10.64 10.17
C ASP A 157 -6.06 -11.15 8.91
N ALA A 158 -7.03 -10.39 8.38
CA ALA A 158 -7.67 -10.71 7.12
C ALA A 158 -6.70 -10.63 5.93
N ALA A 159 -5.86 -9.60 5.88
CA ALA A 159 -4.83 -9.47 4.85
C ALA A 159 -3.81 -10.61 4.89
N LEU A 160 -3.35 -11.00 6.08
CA LEU A 160 -2.41 -12.12 6.24
C LEU A 160 -3.04 -13.46 5.85
N ALA A 161 -4.31 -13.69 6.19
CA ALA A 161 -5.03 -14.91 5.80
C ALA A 161 -5.17 -15.05 4.28
N ALA A 162 -5.15 -13.94 3.53
CA ALA A 162 -5.22 -13.94 2.08
C ALA A 162 -3.87 -14.27 1.39
N LEU A 163 -2.76 -14.35 2.14
CA LEU A 163 -1.44 -14.69 1.58
C LEU A 163 -1.23 -16.20 1.34
N GLY A 164 -2.13 -17.05 1.83
CA GLY A 164 -2.05 -18.51 1.70
C GLY A 164 -1.52 -19.19 2.95
#